data_AF-A0AB39UV37-F1
#
_entry.id   AF-A0AB39UV37-F1
#
_cell.length_a   1.000
_cell.length_b   1.000
_cell.length_c   1.000
_cell.angle_alpha   90.00
_cell.angle_beta   90.00
_cell.angle_gamma   90.00
#
_symmetry.space_group_name_H-M   'P 1'
#
loop_
_entity.id
_entity.type
_entity.pdbx_description
1 polymer ?
#
loop_
_entity_poly.entity_id
_entity_poly.type
_entity_poly.pdbx_seq_one_letter_code
_entity_poly.pdbx_strand_id
1 'polypeptide(L)'
;MPHLNRFRRLRLTAFLLALLVSALARAGAVDDFENSWTARALALQRALDADQPLAQAFFPGTHNSYNSKAYQNATRYLDPNQRYSLTDQLRMGIRALELDVHYTFKIDGWPWNWGNRLLLCHGQDNHVGCSPADRYFRDGVAEIARWLDRNPSEVILLYIEDHMDGRYGDAIRTLSQAFGQRIFRPSGNGCQGIPMQISKTDILRAGKQVLIMTDGCRNTEWNRWVFGGFGDYLNGYPTGEVADLGTCLASRFSRAFFDSHIVRVYEDRTRLSATFGDPGDPLTPAALARAVQCGVNMPGMDMLSPGDGRLDAAVWSWQPGEPNDWAGQEDCAESLGNGRFNDLNCGEFRPFACQRPGTHDWYVTRQSAPWQEGDALCAAETGGQYRFAVPRNAWDNENLKAVKALLGAERVWLNYSDRITEGQWQAGF
;
A
#
# COMPACT_ATOMS: atom_id res chain seq x y z
N MET A 1 73.13 -39.55 -2.58
CA MET A 1 71.90 -39.42 -1.76
C MET A 1 70.97 -38.42 -2.44
N PRO A 2 69.66 -38.66 -2.45
CA PRO A 2 68.74 -38.26 -3.52
C PRO A 2 67.72 -37.17 -3.09
N HIS A 3 66.83 -36.83 -4.02
CA HIS A 3 65.50 -36.19 -3.88
C HIS A 3 65.44 -34.64 -3.87
N LEU A 4 65.01 -34.03 -4.98
CA LEU A 4 63.61 -33.72 -5.40
C LEU A 4 63.02 -32.51 -4.67
N ASN A 5 62.70 -31.44 -5.43
CA ASN A 5 61.33 -30.94 -5.49
C ASN A 5 61.10 -29.98 -6.67
N ARG A 6 60.42 -30.54 -7.68
CA ARG A 6 59.63 -29.82 -8.68
C ARG A 6 58.41 -29.16 -7.99
N PHE A 7 57.77 -28.25 -8.72
CA PHE A 7 56.44 -27.65 -8.50
C PHE A 7 56.39 -26.30 -7.75
N ARG A 8 56.68 -25.22 -8.48
CA ARG A 8 56.03 -23.91 -8.29
C ARG A 8 55.73 -23.26 -9.64
N ARG A 9 54.77 -23.82 -10.38
CA ARG A 9 53.99 -23.14 -11.42
C ARG A 9 52.56 -23.68 -11.35
N LEU A 10 51.60 -22.81 -11.62
CA LEU A 10 50.14 -22.94 -11.42
C LEU A 10 49.68 -22.72 -9.98
N ARG A 11 49.45 -21.47 -9.57
CA ARG A 11 48.28 -20.99 -8.79
C ARG A 11 48.25 -19.46 -8.78
N LEU A 12 47.95 -18.82 -9.91
CA LEU A 12 47.68 -17.37 -9.90
C LEU A 12 46.65 -16.89 -10.92
N THR A 13 45.96 -17.80 -11.62
CA THR A 13 44.95 -17.44 -12.64
C THR A 13 43.52 -17.90 -12.31
N ALA A 14 43.28 -18.47 -11.12
CA ALA A 14 41.93 -18.89 -10.71
C ALA A 14 41.25 -17.94 -9.70
N PHE A 15 41.97 -16.96 -9.14
CA PHE A 15 41.44 -16.07 -8.10
C PHE A 15 40.82 -14.76 -8.63
N LEU A 16 41.13 -14.34 -9.87
CA LEU A 16 40.55 -13.12 -10.43
C LEU A 16 39.20 -13.33 -11.15
N LEU A 17 38.85 -14.56 -11.55
CA LEU A 17 37.54 -14.82 -12.16
C LEU A 17 36.41 -15.01 -11.12
N ALA A 18 36.74 -15.44 -9.89
CA ALA A 18 35.76 -15.60 -8.81
C ALA A 18 35.35 -14.26 -8.15
N LEU A 19 36.14 -13.21 -8.34
CA LEU A 19 35.87 -11.86 -7.83
C LEU A 19 35.02 -11.00 -8.77
N LEU A 20 34.83 -11.42 -10.03
CA LEU A 20 33.95 -10.76 -11.00
C LEU A 20 32.57 -11.43 -11.11
N VAL A 21 32.42 -12.68 -10.65
CA VAL A 21 31.12 -13.38 -10.59
C VAL A 21 30.36 -13.12 -9.28
N SER A 22 31.01 -12.54 -8.26
CA SER A 22 30.40 -12.21 -6.96
C SER A 22 29.80 -10.81 -6.88
N ALA A 23 30.08 -9.93 -7.85
CA ALA A 23 29.51 -8.58 -7.90
C ALA A 23 28.15 -8.50 -8.64
N LEU A 24 27.72 -9.58 -9.31
CA LEU A 24 26.49 -9.65 -10.11
C LEU A 24 25.38 -10.52 -9.47
N ALA A 25 25.62 -11.12 -8.30
CA ALA A 25 24.75 -12.14 -7.72
C ALA A 25 24.08 -11.75 -6.39
N ARG A 26 23.84 -10.45 -6.16
CA ARG A 26 22.94 -9.93 -5.10
C ARG A 26 22.33 -8.58 -5.51
N ALA A 27 21.56 -8.55 -6.60
CA ALA A 27 20.32 -7.78 -6.51
C ALA A 27 19.49 -8.47 -5.40
N GLY A 28 19.10 -7.74 -4.36
CA GLY A 28 18.34 -8.31 -3.25
C GLY A 28 16.95 -8.75 -3.73
N ALA A 29 16.32 -9.74 -3.08
CA ALA A 29 14.98 -10.19 -3.47
C ALA A 29 13.93 -9.07 -3.54
N VAL A 30 14.12 -7.98 -2.76
CA VAL A 30 13.29 -6.75 -2.85
C VAL A 30 13.56 -5.99 -4.15
N ASP A 31 14.81 -5.92 -4.61
CA ASP A 31 15.18 -5.32 -5.90
C ASP A 31 14.56 -6.13 -7.05
N ASP A 32 14.56 -7.46 -6.95
CA ASP A 32 13.89 -8.34 -7.93
C ASP A 32 12.38 -8.06 -7.97
N PHE A 33 11.75 -7.85 -6.81
CA PHE A 33 10.34 -7.43 -6.75
C PHE A 33 10.12 -6.05 -7.37
N GLU A 34 10.94 -5.04 -7.06
CA GLU A 34 10.79 -3.69 -7.64
C GLU A 34 10.88 -3.68 -9.17
N ASN A 35 11.63 -4.62 -9.74
CA ASN A 35 11.74 -4.82 -11.20
C ASN A 35 10.70 -5.81 -11.76
N SER A 36 9.83 -6.37 -10.92
CA SER A 36 8.80 -7.31 -11.36
C SER A 36 7.60 -6.63 -12.01
N TRP A 37 6.87 -7.40 -12.80
CA TRP A 37 5.59 -6.95 -13.34
C TRP A 37 4.60 -6.52 -12.25
N THR A 38 4.53 -7.26 -11.13
CA THR A 38 3.62 -6.96 -10.02
C THR A 38 3.90 -5.59 -9.42
N ALA A 39 5.17 -5.22 -9.21
CA ALA A 39 5.52 -3.90 -8.71
C ALA A 39 5.11 -2.79 -9.69
N ARG A 40 5.33 -2.99 -11.00
CA ARG A 40 4.88 -2.06 -12.06
C ARG A 40 3.36 -1.91 -12.06
N ALA A 41 2.62 -3.02 -12.03
CA ALA A 41 1.16 -3.00 -12.05
C ALA A 41 0.57 -2.33 -10.79
N LEU A 42 1.12 -2.60 -9.61
CA LEU A 42 0.74 -1.91 -8.37
C LEU A 42 1.06 -0.41 -8.44
N ALA A 43 2.19 -0.01 -9.04
CA ALA A 43 2.53 1.39 -9.24
C ALA A 43 1.54 2.10 -10.18
N LEU A 44 1.16 1.46 -11.28
CA LEU A 44 0.13 1.96 -12.19
C LEU A 44 -1.22 2.12 -11.47
N GLN A 45 -1.62 1.15 -10.61
CA GLN A 45 -2.82 1.30 -9.79
C GLN A 45 -2.75 2.47 -8.81
N ARG A 46 -1.58 2.69 -8.17
CA ARG A 46 -1.38 3.85 -7.29
C ARG A 46 -1.46 5.17 -8.04
N ALA A 47 -1.02 5.24 -9.29
CA ALA A 47 -1.22 6.42 -10.13
C ALA A 47 -2.70 6.57 -10.55
N LEU A 48 -3.35 5.45 -10.84
CA LEU A 48 -4.76 5.35 -11.21
C LEU A 48 -5.72 5.68 -10.05
N ASP A 49 -5.28 5.81 -8.80
CA ASP A 49 -6.15 6.27 -7.70
C ASP A 49 -5.67 7.59 -7.06
N ALA A 50 -4.62 8.21 -7.62
CA ALA A 50 -3.93 9.34 -7.00
C ALA A 50 -4.80 10.60 -6.85
N ASP A 51 -5.77 10.79 -7.73
CA ASP A 51 -6.71 11.93 -7.74
C ASP A 51 -8.09 11.58 -7.17
N GLN A 52 -8.29 10.32 -6.74
CA GLN A 52 -9.53 9.89 -6.15
C GLN A 52 -9.63 10.37 -4.69
N PRO A 53 -10.86 10.53 -4.16
CA PRO A 53 -11.07 10.68 -2.73
C PRO A 53 -10.34 9.57 -1.95
N LEU A 54 -9.73 9.90 -0.81
CA LEU A 54 -9.01 8.93 0.02
C LEU A 54 -9.87 7.71 0.41
N ALA A 55 -11.20 7.89 0.55
CA ALA A 55 -12.13 6.80 0.79
C ALA A 55 -12.13 5.73 -0.33
N GLN A 56 -11.73 6.08 -1.54
CA GLN A 56 -11.70 5.17 -2.69
C GLN A 56 -10.27 4.76 -3.09
N ALA A 57 -9.26 5.39 -2.50
CA ALA A 57 -7.85 5.12 -2.81
C ALA A 57 -7.32 3.93 -2.01
N PHE A 58 -6.46 3.11 -2.63
CA PHE A 58 -5.87 1.92 -2.04
C PHE A 58 -4.61 2.26 -1.23
N PHE A 59 -4.54 1.74 -0.02
CA PHE A 59 -3.45 1.86 0.95
C PHE A 59 -3.07 0.45 1.45
N PRO A 60 -2.34 -0.34 0.66
CA PRO A 60 -1.87 -1.64 1.14
C PRO A 60 -0.97 -1.43 2.36
N GLY A 61 -1.21 -2.20 3.41
CA GLY A 61 -0.61 -2.04 4.71
C GLY A 61 0.06 -3.29 5.25
N THR A 62 0.81 -3.13 6.33
CA THR A 62 1.33 -4.20 7.16
C THR A 62 0.96 -3.97 8.61
N HIS A 63 0.54 -5.04 9.29
CA HIS A 63 0.21 -4.99 10.72
C HIS A 63 1.50 -5.05 11.55
N ASN A 64 1.58 -4.22 12.59
CA ASN A 64 2.73 -4.04 13.47
C ASN A 64 4.05 -3.97 12.69
N SER A 65 4.09 -3.07 11.70
CA SER A 65 5.12 -3.00 10.65
C SER A 65 6.56 -3.00 11.19
N TYR A 66 6.76 -2.47 12.40
CA TYR A 66 8.07 -2.40 13.06
C TYR A 66 8.52 -3.71 13.71
N ASN A 67 7.60 -4.61 14.08
CA ASN A 67 7.92 -5.88 14.74
C ASN A 67 8.49 -6.86 13.70
N SER A 68 9.75 -6.63 13.33
CA SER A 68 10.35 -7.22 12.14
C SER A 68 11.63 -7.99 12.44
N LYS A 69 11.78 -9.12 11.73
CA LYS A 69 13.00 -9.92 11.71
C LYS A 69 14.23 -9.11 11.27
N ALA A 70 14.06 -8.11 10.41
CA ALA A 70 15.13 -7.20 9.99
C ALA A 70 15.78 -6.46 11.18
N TYR A 71 15.07 -6.37 12.29
CA TYR A 71 15.51 -5.71 13.50
C TYR A 71 15.69 -6.69 14.65
N GLN A 72 15.42 -7.98 14.49
CA GLN A 72 15.50 -8.94 15.58
C GLN A 72 16.91 -9.03 16.17
N ASN A 73 16.99 -9.27 17.48
CA ASN A 73 18.23 -9.71 18.15
C ASN A 73 17.88 -10.75 19.22
N ALA A 74 18.84 -11.10 20.08
CA ALA A 74 18.65 -12.13 21.11
C ALA A 74 17.52 -11.84 22.13
N THR A 75 17.08 -10.59 22.26
CA THR A 75 16.06 -10.17 23.25
C THR A 75 14.98 -9.27 22.67
N ARG A 76 15.03 -8.91 21.38
CA ARG A 76 14.09 -8.02 20.69
C ARG A 76 13.40 -8.74 19.54
N TYR A 77 12.09 -8.55 19.41
CA TYR A 77 11.24 -9.10 18.33
C TYR A 77 11.44 -10.60 18.12
N LEU A 78 11.29 -11.36 19.21
CA LEU A 78 11.46 -12.83 19.19
C LEU A 78 10.36 -13.55 18.41
N ASP A 79 9.21 -12.87 18.24
CA ASP A 79 8.05 -13.33 17.49
C ASP A 79 7.60 -12.20 16.54
N PRO A 80 8.32 -12.00 15.41
CA PRO A 80 8.11 -10.84 14.56
C PRO A 80 6.87 -10.99 13.68
N ASN A 81 6.03 -9.96 13.57
CA ASN A 81 4.97 -9.88 12.55
C ASN A 81 5.55 -9.81 11.13
N GLN A 82 6.72 -9.17 10.95
CA GLN A 82 7.27 -8.87 9.64
C GLN A 82 8.65 -9.48 9.40
N ARG A 83 9.01 -9.67 8.12
CA ARG A 83 10.33 -10.19 7.73
C ARG A 83 11.33 -9.09 7.38
N TYR A 84 10.83 -8.00 6.80
CA TYR A 84 11.63 -6.96 6.16
C TYR A 84 11.54 -5.64 6.92
N SER A 85 12.51 -4.76 6.68
CA SER A 85 12.55 -3.42 7.27
C SER A 85 11.33 -2.59 6.85
N LEU A 86 11.01 -1.52 7.58
CA LEU A 86 10.00 -0.53 7.20
C LEU A 86 10.29 0.03 5.80
N THR A 87 11.58 0.29 5.50
CA THR A 87 12.02 0.72 4.17
C THR A 87 11.66 -0.31 3.10
N ASP A 88 11.97 -1.57 3.32
CA ASP A 88 11.73 -2.64 2.33
C ASP A 88 10.24 -2.98 2.19
N GLN A 89 9.44 -2.82 3.25
CA GLN A 89 7.98 -2.89 3.15
C GLN A 89 7.45 -1.79 2.21
N LEU A 90 7.90 -0.54 2.37
CA LEU A 90 7.54 0.57 1.47
C LEU A 90 8.00 0.33 0.02
N ARG A 91 9.20 -0.24 -0.16
CA ARG A 91 9.72 -0.65 -1.48
C ARG A 91 8.88 -1.75 -2.13
N MET A 92 8.30 -2.64 -1.33
CA MET A 92 7.34 -3.65 -1.78
C MET A 92 5.94 -3.10 -2.07
N GLY A 93 5.75 -1.78 -2.08
CA GLY A 93 4.48 -1.13 -2.46
C GLY A 93 3.54 -0.81 -1.30
N ILE A 94 3.89 -1.15 -0.06
CA ILE A 94 3.13 -0.78 1.14
C ILE A 94 3.07 0.74 1.30
N ARG A 95 1.90 1.28 1.65
CA ARG A 95 1.67 2.71 1.89
C ARG A 95 0.94 3.00 3.20
N ALA A 96 0.56 1.97 3.96
CA ALA A 96 0.11 2.11 5.32
C ALA A 96 1.02 1.34 6.28
N LEU A 97 1.54 2.02 7.30
CA LEU A 97 2.41 1.44 8.32
C LEU A 97 1.79 1.60 9.70
N GLU A 98 1.97 0.60 10.54
CA GLU A 98 1.43 0.50 11.90
C GLU A 98 2.58 0.40 12.91
N LEU A 99 2.60 1.34 13.86
CA LEU A 99 3.64 1.47 14.88
C LEU A 99 3.02 1.50 16.28
N ASP A 100 3.36 0.54 17.12
CA ASP A 100 2.90 0.51 18.51
C ASP A 100 3.96 1.18 19.38
N VAL A 101 3.57 2.27 20.02
CA VAL A 101 4.52 3.14 20.70
C VAL A 101 4.30 3.07 22.20
N HIS A 102 5.22 2.40 22.89
CA HIS A 102 5.19 2.26 24.35
C HIS A 102 6.19 3.21 25.02
N TYR A 103 5.81 3.84 26.14
CA TYR A 103 6.74 4.58 27.00
C TYR A 103 7.32 3.70 28.11
N THR A 104 8.33 2.90 27.77
CA THR A 104 8.85 1.84 28.67
C THR A 104 10.37 1.89 28.84
N PHE A 105 10.87 1.10 29.79
CA PHE A 105 12.27 1.07 30.19
C PHE A 105 13.17 0.64 29.04
N LYS A 106 14.21 1.42 28.78
CA LYS A 106 15.26 1.10 27.80
C LYS A 106 16.63 1.03 28.48
N ILE A 107 17.49 0.15 27.96
CA ILE A 107 18.93 0.15 28.23
C ILE A 107 19.73 0.04 26.92
N ASP A 108 20.67 0.95 26.70
CA ASP A 108 21.56 0.94 25.53
C ASP A 108 22.86 1.75 25.74
N GLY A 109 23.78 1.65 24.77
CA GLY A 109 25.03 2.43 24.73
C GLY A 109 26.14 1.94 25.67
N TRP A 110 27.31 2.56 25.55
CA TRP A 110 28.42 2.41 26.50
C TRP A 110 29.10 3.77 26.75
N PRO A 111 29.19 4.27 28.00
CA PRO A 111 28.61 3.67 29.22
C PRO A 111 27.08 3.59 29.13
N TRP A 112 26.48 2.62 29.82
CA TRP A 112 25.05 2.34 29.74
C TRP A 112 24.20 3.58 30.04
N ASN A 113 23.25 3.85 29.15
CA ASN A 113 22.16 4.79 29.35
C ASN A 113 20.89 4.00 29.68
N TRP A 114 20.11 4.46 30.66
CA TRP A 114 18.89 3.79 31.07
C TRP A 114 17.75 4.76 31.37
N GLY A 115 16.53 4.26 31.32
CA GLY A 115 15.31 4.98 31.69
C GLY A 115 14.21 4.82 30.65
N ASN A 116 13.02 5.35 30.95
CA ASN A 116 11.88 5.20 30.05
C ASN A 116 12.05 6.06 28.80
N ARG A 117 11.67 5.48 27.65
CA ARG A 117 11.78 6.07 26.31
C ARG A 117 10.59 5.61 25.49
N LEU A 118 10.26 6.35 24.43
CA LEU A 118 9.29 5.90 23.43
C LEU A 118 9.95 4.80 22.57
N LEU A 119 9.47 3.58 22.72
CA LEU A 119 9.94 2.39 22.03
C LEU A 119 8.86 1.84 21.09
N LEU A 120 9.30 1.16 20.06
CA LEU A 120 8.48 0.34 19.18
C LEU A 120 8.45 -1.07 19.75
N CYS A 121 7.35 -1.43 20.41
CA CYS A 121 7.24 -2.64 21.22
C CYS A 121 5.96 -3.39 20.89
N HIS A 122 6.09 -4.70 20.65
CA HIS A 122 4.96 -5.60 20.46
C HIS A 122 4.55 -6.20 21.81
N GLY A 123 3.93 -5.38 22.64
CA GLY A 123 3.54 -5.70 24.01
C GLY A 123 2.10 -5.27 24.30
N GLN A 124 1.59 -5.69 25.44
CA GLN A 124 0.27 -5.28 25.91
C GLN A 124 0.29 -3.83 26.42
N ASP A 125 -0.88 -3.23 26.63
CA ASP A 125 -1.05 -1.84 27.10
C ASP A 125 -0.29 -1.53 28.39
N ASN A 126 -0.12 -2.52 29.27
CA ASN A 126 0.68 -2.41 30.50
C ASN A 126 2.19 -2.60 30.29
N HIS A 127 2.65 -2.54 29.04
CA HIS A 127 4.02 -2.77 28.56
C HIS A 127 4.57 -4.19 28.78
N VAL A 128 3.75 -5.15 29.21
CA VAL A 128 4.17 -6.55 29.31
C VAL A 128 4.42 -7.09 27.89
N GLY A 129 5.61 -7.65 27.69
CA GLY A 129 6.10 -8.08 26.37
C GLY A 129 7.14 -7.14 25.77
N CYS A 130 7.25 -5.91 26.27
CA CYS A 130 8.31 -5.00 25.83
C CYS A 130 9.69 -5.43 26.31
N SER A 131 10.67 -5.25 25.43
CA SER A 131 12.07 -5.50 25.71
C SER A 131 12.84 -4.19 25.90
N PRO A 132 13.74 -4.10 26.88
CA PRO A 132 14.66 -2.96 27.00
C PRO A 132 15.57 -2.75 25.77
N ALA A 133 15.68 -3.78 24.92
CA ALA A 133 16.43 -3.72 23.67
C ALA A 133 15.60 -3.21 22.48
N ASP A 134 14.28 -3.03 22.63
CA ASP A 134 13.37 -2.60 21.56
C ASP A 134 13.83 -1.30 20.90
N ARG A 135 13.49 -1.16 19.62
CA ARG A 135 13.90 0.02 18.83
C ARG A 135 13.24 1.26 19.40
N TYR A 136 13.92 2.39 19.31
CA TYR A 136 13.26 3.66 19.60
C TYR A 136 12.23 3.99 18.52
N PHE A 137 11.13 4.62 18.94
CA PHE A 137 10.18 5.25 18.02
C PHE A 137 10.87 6.19 17.02
N ARG A 138 11.82 7.01 17.51
CA ARG A 138 12.60 7.93 16.67
C ARG A 138 13.35 7.24 15.53
N ASP A 139 13.85 6.03 15.75
CA ASP A 139 14.63 5.31 14.75
C ASP A 139 13.72 4.76 13.64
N GLY A 140 12.50 4.32 14.00
CA GLY A 140 11.48 3.90 13.04
C GLY A 140 11.00 5.06 12.17
N VAL A 141 10.59 6.18 12.76
CA VAL A 141 10.12 7.34 11.96
C VAL A 141 11.24 7.98 11.14
N ALA A 142 12.48 8.00 11.64
CA ALA A 142 13.62 8.47 10.86
C ALA A 142 13.93 7.57 9.65
N GLU A 143 13.69 6.26 9.77
CA GLU A 143 13.81 5.33 8.65
C GLU A 143 12.78 5.62 7.55
N ILE A 144 11.52 5.79 7.94
CA ILE A 144 10.43 6.18 7.02
C ILE A 144 10.74 7.52 6.36
N ALA A 145 11.21 8.51 7.12
CA ALA A 145 11.57 9.83 6.61
C ALA A 145 12.65 9.77 5.52
N ARG A 146 13.71 8.96 5.71
CA ARG A 146 14.78 8.75 4.71
C ARG A 146 14.29 8.07 3.43
N TRP A 147 13.23 7.26 3.51
CA TRP A 147 12.61 6.71 2.32
C TRP A 147 11.80 7.78 1.59
N LEU A 148 10.99 8.58 2.31
CA LEU A 148 10.22 9.69 1.73
C LEU A 148 11.11 10.75 1.06
N ASP A 149 12.31 11.02 1.59
CA ASP A 149 13.28 11.95 0.98
C ASP A 149 13.67 11.55 -0.46
N ARG A 150 13.63 10.23 -0.76
CA ARG A 150 13.95 9.66 -2.08
C ARG A 150 12.72 9.39 -2.92
N ASN A 151 11.52 9.61 -2.37
CA ASN A 151 10.24 9.30 -2.99
C ASN A 151 9.25 10.48 -2.79
N PRO A 152 9.54 11.67 -3.39
CA PRO A 152 8.78 12.89 -3.13
C PRO A 152 7.33 12.86 -3.65
N SER A 153 7.01 11.92 -4.54
CA SER A 153 5.67 11.72 -5.11
C SER A 153 4.81 10.76 -4.29
N GLU A 154 5.31 10.24 -3.17
CA GLU A 154 4.61 9.22 -2.38
C GLU A 154 3.90 9.83 -1.17
N VAL A 155 2.70 9.30 -0.90
CA VAL A 155 1.91 9.60 0.30
C VAL A 155 1.77 8.33 1.10
N ILE A 156 2.00 8.41 2.41
CA ILE A 156 1.85 7.30 3.34
C ILE A 156 0.85 7.61 4.44
N LEU A 157 0.24 6.54 4.95
CA LEU A 157 -0.56 6.51 6.14
C LEU A 157 0.26 5.89 7.28
N LEU A 158 0.42 6.62 8.37
CA LEU A 158 1.11 6.16 9.56
C LEU A 158 0.12 6.05 10.71
N TYR A 159 -0.11 4.85 11.19
CA TYR A 159 -0.89 4.62 12.40
C TYR A 159 0.01 4.42 13.60
N ILE A 160 -0.35 5.10 14.67
CA ILE A 160 0.32 5.04 15.96
C ILE A 160 -0.67 4.45 16.96
N GLU A 161 -0.44 3.20 17.35
CA GLU A 161 -1.11 2.62 18.51
C GLU A 161 -0.49 3.21 19.78
N ASP A 162 -1.33 3.82 20.61
CA ASP A 162 -0.88 4.68 21.71
C ASP A 162 -0.81 3.95 23.05
N HIS A 163 0.41 3.58 23.43
CA HIS A 163 0.78 3.11 24.77
C HIS A 163 1.83 4.05 25.40
N MET A 164 1.76 5.34 25.08
CA MET A 164 2.80 6.33 25.39
C MET A 164 2.69 6.94 26.79
N ASP A 165 1.71 6.54 27.61
CA ASP A 165 1.45 7.05 28.96
C ASP A 165 1.40 8.58 29.04
N GLY A 166 0.72 9.21 28.07
CA GLY A 166 0.57 10.66 28.02
C GLY A 166 1.82 11.42 27.57
N ARG A 167 2.90 10.76 27.13
CA ARG A 167 4.14 11.39 26.63
C ARG A 167 4.00 11.94 25.20
N TYR A 168 2.85 12.51 24.86
CA TYR A 168 2.53 13.04 23.54
C TYR A 168 3.47 14.16 23.09
N GLY A 169 3.92 15.03 24.00
CA GLY A 169 4.90 16.06 23.66
C GLY A 169 6.24 15.49 23.17
N ASP A 170 6.67 14.34 23.72
CA ASP A 170 7.90 13.66 23.27
C ASP A 170 7.70 13.03 21.88
N ALA A 171 6.52 12.45 21.64
CA ALA A 171 6.14 11.86 20.36
C ALA A 171 6.02 12.94 19.26
N ILE A 172 5.37 14.07 19.57
CA ILE A 172 5.25 15.23 18.67
C ILE A 172 6.62 15.76 18.27
N ARG A 173 7.56 15.92 19.22
CA ARG A 173 8.92 16.36 18.89
C ARG A 173 9.61 15.37 17.96
N THR A 174 9.45 14.07 18.22
CA THR A 174 10.02 13.00 17.39
C THR A 174 9.46 13.03 15.96
N LEU A 175 8.13 13.13 15.82
CA LEU A 175 7.44 13.24 14.53
C LEU A 175 7.82 14.52 13.77
N SER A 176 7.85 15.66 14.48
CA SER A 176 8.25 16.94 13.91
C SER A 176 9.68 16.94 13.39
N GLN A 177 10.60 16.26 14.08
CA GLN A 177 11.99 16.16 13.66
C GLN A 177 12.14 15.27 12.42
N ALA A 178 11.39 14.16 12.34
CA ALA A 178 11.49 13.23 11.22
C ALA A 178 10.79 13.75 9.95
N PHE A 179 9.54 14.23 10.08
CA PHE A 179 8.71 14.56 8.93
C PHE A 179 8.55 16.07 8.71
N GLY A 180 8.66 16.88 9.77
CA GLY A 180 8.60 18.34 9.69
C GLY A 180 7.34 18.84 8.99
N GLN A 181 7.53 19.61 7.92
CA GLN A 181 6.43 20.18 7.14
C GLN A 181 5.68 19.14 6.28
N ARG A 182 6.20 17.92 6.12
CA ARG A 182 5.55 16.87 5.31
C ARG A 182 4.30 16.28 5.95
N ILE A 183 4.05 16.54 7.23
CA ILE A 183 2.85 16.06 7.93
C ILE A 183 1.64 16.86 7.47
N PHE A 184 0.65 16.17 6.91
CA PHE A 184 -0.69 16.71 6.72
C PHE A 184 -1.43 16.62 8.05
N ARG A 185 -1.81 17.75 8.64
CA ARG A 185 -2.33 17.85 10.02
C ARG A 185 -3.83 18.17 10.05
N PRO A 186 -4.53 17.82 11.14
CA PRO A 186 -5.88 18.33 11.42
C PRO A 186 -5.94 19.86 11.37
N SER A 187 -7.03 20.41 10.84
CA SER A 187 -7.28 21.85 10.84
C SER A 187 -8.10 22.26 12.07
N GLY A 188 -7.57 23.12 12.95
CA GLY A 188 -8.32 23.63 14.11
C GLY A 188 -7.94 22.99 15.45
N ASN A 189 -8.85 23.07 16.44
CA ASN A 189 -8.54 22.81 17.86
C ASN A 189 -9.19 21.54 18.44
N GLY A 190 -9.84 20.72 17.62
CA GLY A 190 -10.55 19.51 18.05
C GLY A 190 -10.04 18.24 17.37
N CYS A 191 -10.40 17.10 17.95
CA CYS A 191 -10.16 15.80 17.33
C CYS A 191 -10.95 15.68 16.02
N GLN A 192 -10.27 15.18 14.99
CA GLN A 192 -10.80 15.07 13.63
C GLN A 192 -10.34 13.75 13.02
N GLY A 193 -11.16 13.21 12.12
CA GLY A 193 -10.73 12.16 11.21
C GLY A 193 -9.99 12.75 10.02
N ILE A 194 -9.21 11.94 9.33
CA ILE A 194 -8.62 12.31 8.04
C ILE A 194 -9.77 12.70 7.10
N PRO A 195 -9.71 13.86 6.41
CA PRO A 195 -10.74 14.25 5.46
C PRO A 195 -10.78 13.26 4.29
N MET A 196 -11.90 12.57 4.09
CA MET A 196 -12.01 11.46 3.12
C MET A 196 -12.25 11.91 1.68
N GLN A 197 -12.61 13.18 1.49
CA GLN A 197 -12.90 13.79 0.20
C GLN A 197 -11.67 14.34 -0.53
N ILE A 198 -10.53 14.51 0.14
CA ILE A 198 -9.29 14.95 -0.52
C ILE A 198 -8.62 13.77 -1.21
N SER A 199 -7.69 14.05 -2.13
CA SER A 199 -6.90 13.01 -2.82
C SER A 199 -5.44 12.96 -2.35
N LYS A 200 -4.73 11.89 -2.73
CA LYS A 200 -3.26 11.81 -2.56
C LYS A 200 -2.57 12.98 -3.29
N THR A 201 -3.09 13.36 -4.45
CA THR A 201 -2.60 14.50 -5.24
C THR A 201 -2.78 15.83 -4.49
N ASP A 202 -3.90 16.05 -3.81
CA ASP A 202 -4.11 17.29 -3.04
C ASP A 202 -3.13 17.39 -1.86
N ILE A 203 -2.83 16.26 -1.21
CA ILE A 203 -1.82 16.17 -0.14
C ILE A 203 -0.44 16.56 -0.69
N LEU A 204 -0.04 16.00 -1.84
CA LEU A 204 1.23 16.33 -2.50
C LEU A 204 1.29 17.79 -2.95
N ARG A 205 0.21 18.32 -3.53
CA ARG A 205 0.10 19.75 -3.93
C ARG A 205 0.24 20.69 -2.74
N ALA A 206 -0.19 20.27 -1.55
CA ALA A 206 0.02 21.00 -0.29
C ALA A 206 1.45 20.85 0.29
N GLY A 207 2.37 20.18 -0.43
CA GLY A 207 3.73 19.90 0.00
C GLY A 207 3.81 18.88 1.14
N LYS A 208 2.79 18.03 1.28
CA LYS A 208 2.67 17.02 2.34
C LYS A 208 2.87 15.61 1.77
N GLN A 209 3.23 14.67 2.64
CA GLN A 209 3.42 13.25 2.29
C GLN A 209 2.91 12.29 3.37
N VAL A 210 2.69 12.76 4.61
CA VAL A 210 2.41 11.87 5.74
C VAL A 210 1.07 12.23 6.38
N LEU A 211 0.13 11.30 6.32
CA LEU A 211 -1.07 11.29 7.15
C LEU A 211 -0.75 10.47 8.41
N ILE A 212 -1.00 11.03 9.59
CA ILE A 212 -0.78 10.32 10.85
C ILE A 212 -2.10 10.19 11.58
N MET A 213 -2.46 8.97 11.96
CA MET A 213 -3.62 8.72 12.80
C MET A 213 -3.23 7.90 14.04
N THR A 214 -4.14 7.83 15.01
CA THR A 214 -4.01 7.01 16.21
C THR A 214 -5.32 6.22 16.45
N ASP A 215 -5.32 5.34 17.42
CA ASP A 215 -6.45 4.48 17.84
C ASP A 215 -7.66 5.24 18.42
N GLY A 216 -7.54 6.56 18.57
CA GLY A 216 -8.66 7.45 18.87
C GLY A 216 -8.23 8.80 19.45
N CYS A 217 -9.18 9.70 19.65
CA CYS A 217 -8.93 11.01 20.22
C CYS A 217 -8.25 10.93 21.60
N ARG A 218 -7.16 11.66 21.79
CA ARG A 218 -6.49 11.84 23.10
C ARG A 218 -6.70 13.25 23.61
N ASN A 219 -5.62 13.96 23.96
CA ASN A 219 -5.68 15.33 24.42
C ASN A 219 -5.58 16.35 23.27
N THR A 220 -5.84 17.62 23.57
CA THR A 220 -5.84 18.71 22.59
C THR A 220 -4.48 18.91 21.91
N GLU A 221 -3.37 18.64 22.58
CA GLU A 221 -2.03 18.81 22.00
C GLU A 221 -1.76 17.74 20.93
N TRP A 222 -2.04 16.48 21.24
CA TRP A 222 -1.90 15.34 20.34
C TRP A 222 -2.83 15.44 19.13
N ASN A 223 -4.10 15.78 19.38
CA ASN A 223 -5.14 15.89 18.34
C ASN A 223 -4.92 17.06 17.36
N ARG A 224 -3.95 17.95 17.61
CA ARG A 224 -3.50 18.98 16.63
C ARG A 224 -2.46 18.46 15.65
N TRP A 225 -1.85 17.31 15.93
CA TRP A 225 -0.78 16.71 15.14
C TRP A 225 -1.23 15.47 14.40
N VAL A 226 -2.13 14.68 14.99
CA VAL A 226 -2.61 13.42 14.43
C VAL A 226 -4.13 13.38 14.39
N PHE A 227 -4.65 12.61 13.46
CA PHE A 227 -6.09 12.34 13.34
C PHE A 227 -6.52 11.20 14.28
N GLY A 228 -7.76 11.23 14.74
CA GLY A 228 -8.34 10.15 15.56
C GLY A 228 -8.88 8.96 14.75
N GLY A 229 -8.94 9.08 13.42
CA GLY A 229 -9.50 8.07 12.52
C GLY A 229 -9.76 8.66 11.13
N PHE A 230 -10.89 8.32 10.50
CA PHE A 230 -11.26 8.73 9.13
C PHE A 230 -12.66 9.34 9.10
N GLY A 231 -12.80 10.49 8.44
CA GLY A 231 -14.11 11.14 8.32
C GLY A 231 -14.74 11.40 9.68
N ASP A 232 -15.95 10.85 9.89
CA ASP A 232 -16.67 10.90 11.16
C ASP A 232 -16.39 9.71 12.09
N TYR A 233 -15.65 8.70 11.63
CA TYR A 233 -15.16 7.59 12.46
C TYR A 233 -13.84 7.97 13.17
N LEU A 234 -13.93 8.29 14.48
CA LEU A 234 -12.82 8.85 15.27
C LEU A 234 -12.13 7.85 16.23
N ASN A 235 -12.28 6.55 15.98
CA ASN A 235 -11.78 5.47 16.83
C ASN A 235 -10.81 4.55 16.08
N GLY A 236 -9.78 5.12 15.45
CA GLY A 236 -8.80 4.39 14.65
C GLY A 236 -9.38 3.82 13.35
N TYR A 237 -9.07 2.56 13.05
CA TYR A 237 -9.50 1.87 11.83
C TYR A 237 -10.90 1.25 11.93
N PRO A 238 -11.84 1.60 11.03
CA PRO A 238 -12.98 0.74 10.75
C PRO A 238 -12.46 -0.61 10.24
N THR A 239 -12.53 -1.64 11.07
CA THR A 239 -11.93 -2.94 10.78
C THR A 239 -13.00 -4.01 10.62
N GLY A 240 -12.95 -4.76 9.52
CA GLY A 240 -13.76 -5.97 9.30
C GLY A 240 -12.93 -7.25 9.44
N GLU A 241 -13.63 -8.38 9.44
CA GLU A 241 -13.03 -9.70 9.64
C GLU A 241 -12.87 -10.43 8.30
N VAL A 242 -11.78 -11.18 8.14
CA VAL A 242 -11.49 -11.95 6.92
C VAL A 242 -12.60 -12.98 6.64
N ALA A 243 -13.18 -13.57 7.68
CA ALA A 243 -14.28 -14.53 7.59
C ALA A 243 -15.53 -13.96 6.89
N ASP A 244 -15.78 -12.66 7.02
CA ASP A 244 -16.99 -11.99 6.52
C ASP A 244 -16.87 -11.50 5.07
N LEU A 245 -15.72 -11.71 4.42
CA LEU A 245 -15.45 -11.28 3.06
C LEU A 245 -16.35 -11.94 2.00
N GLY A 246 -16.94 -13.10 2.30
CA GLY A 246 -17.93 -13.75 1.44
C GLY A 246 -19.10 -12.82 1.09
N THR A 247 -19.53 -12.00 2.06
CA THR A 247 -20.62 -11.02 1.91
C THR A 247 -20.13 -9.58 1.76
N CYS A 248 -18.83 -9.38 1.48
CA CYS A 248 -18.21 -8.05 1.46
C CYS A 248 -18.39 -7.25 2.76
N LEU A 249 -18.28 -7.93 3.91
CA LEU A 249 -18.41 -7.29 5.23
C LEU A 249 -19.77 -6.61 5.45
N ALA A 250 -20.82 -7.04 4.73
CA ALA A 250 -22.15 -6.41 4.76
C ALA A 250 -22.84 -6.48 6.14
N SER A 251 -22.38 -7.38 7.01
CA SER A 251 -22.78 -7.44 8.43
C SER A 251 -22.39 -6.18 9.21
N ARG A 252 -21.33 -5.49 8.78
CA ARG A 252 -20.69 -4.39 9.52
C ARG A 252 -20.68 -3.07 8.76
N PHE A 253 -20.49 -3.09 7.44
CA PHE A 253 -20.33 -1.89 6.63
C PHE A 253 -21.31 -1.86 5.46
N SER A 254 -22.00 -0.74 5.30
CA SER A 254 -22.82 -0.47 4.11
C SER A 254 -21.94 0.00 2.95
N ARG A 255 -22.47 -0.06 1.72
CA ARG A 255 -21.76 0.48 0.54
C ARG A 255 -21.40 1.96 0.73
N ALA A 256 -22.35 2.77 1.20
CA ALA A 256 -22.13 4.18 1.50
C ALA A 256 -21.02 4.41 2.55
N PHE A 257 -20.81 3.47 3.48
CA PHE A 257 -19.71 3.53 4.43
C PHE A 257 -18.37 3.40 3.72
N PHE A 258 -18.19 2.38 2.88
CA PHE A 258 -16.96 2.23 2.08
C PHE A 258 -16.72 3.43 1.15
N ASP A 259 -17.78 4.04 0.59
CA ASP A 259 -17.63 5.17 -0.33
C ASP A 259 -17.17 6.46 0.38
N SER A 260 -17.22 6.48 1.72
CA SER A 260 -16.86 7.62 2.56
C SER A 260 -15.74 7.33 3.56
N HIS A 261 -15.23 6.10 3.67
CA HIS A 261 -14.25 5.69 4.66
C HIS A 261 -13.21 4.73 4.10
N ILE A 262 -12.01 4.76 4.69
CA ILE A 262 -11.07 3.66 4.58
C ILE A 262 -11.55 2.51 5.46
N VAL A 263 -11.58 1.31 4.90
CA VAL A 263 -11.96 0.06 5.58
C VAL A 263 -10.75 -0.86 5.61
N ARG A 264 -10.41 -1.31 6.82
CA ARG A 264 -9.31 -2.23 7.08
C ARG A 264 -9.80 -3.67 7.20
N VAL A 265 -9.01 -4.59 6.68
CA VAL A 265 -8.96 -5.99 7.14
C VAL A 265 -7.50 -6.29 7.44
N TYR A 266 -7.20 -7.08 8.45
CA TYR A 266 -5.83 -7.44 8.76
C TYR A 266 -5.75 -8.91 9.16
N GLU A 267 -4.54 -9.45 9.15
CA GLU A 267 -4.25 -10.74 9.77
C GLU A 267 -3.22 -10.56 10.88
N ASP A 268 -3.23 -11.47 11.84
CA ASP A 268 -2.20 -11.59 12.86
C ASP A 268 -1.60 -13.01 12.79
N ARG A 269 -0.29 -13.11 12.57
CA ARG A 269 0.42 -14.39 12.48
C ARG A 269 1.40 -14.61 13.63
N THR A 270 1.28 -13.84 14.70
CA THR A 270 2.15 -13.98 15.88
C THR A 270 1.65 -15.08 16.82
N ARG A 271 2.60 -15.74 17.49
CA ARG A 271 2.33 -16.69 18.57
C ARG A 271 1.91 -15.97 19.85
N LEU A 272 2.39 -14.75 20.06
CA LEU A 272 2.01 -13.92 21.19
C LEU A 272 0.49 -13.70 21.20
N SER A 273 -0.09 -13.24 20.10
CA SER A 273 -1.54 -13.05 20.00
C SER A 273 -2.31 -14.35 20.11
N ALA A 274 -1.83 -15.45 19.52
CA ALA A 274 -2.44 -16.78 19.71
C ALA A 274 -2.36 -17.32 21.15
N THR A 275 -1.45 -16.78 21.98
CA THR A 275 -1.34 -17.13 23.41
C THR A 275 -2.30 -16.31 24.27
N PHE A 276 -2.70 -15.12 23.81
CA PHE A 276 -3.53 -14.16 24.56
C PHE A 276 -4.92 -13.90 23.94
N GLY A 277 -5.24 -14.49 22.79
CA GLY A 277 -6.51 -14.29 22.06
C GLY A 277 -6.64 -15.15 20.80
N ASP A 278 -7.59 -14.77 19.94
CA ASP A 278 -7.82 -15.39 18.62
C ASP A 278 -7.14 -14.53 17.52
N PRO A 279 -6.14 -15.04 16.79
CA PRO A 279 -5.45 -14.31 15.73
C PRO A 279 -6.34 -14.04 14.49
N GLY A 280 -7.53 -14.65 14.43
CA GLY A 280 -8.45 -14.55 13.29
C GLY A 280 -8.00 -15.36 12.07
N ASP A 281 -8.79 -15.29 11.01
CA ASP A 281 -8.50 -15.99 9.76
C ASP A 281 -7.32 -15.35 9.00
N PRO A 282 -6.44 -16.16 8.38
CA PRO A 282 -5.32 -15.64 7.62
C PRO A 282 -5.78 -14.93 6.36
N LEU A 283 -5.15 -13.80 6.05
CA LEU A 283 -5.37 -13.08 4.80
C LEU A 283 -4.60 -13.81 3.68
N THR A 284 -5.19 -14.85 3.10
CA THR A 284 -4.66 -15.58 1.94
C THR A 284 -4.70 -14.75 0.66
N PRO A 285 -3.99 -15.12 -0.44
CA PRO A 285 -4.15 -14.45 -1.73
C PRO A 285 -5.61 -14.37 -2.21
N ALA A 286 -6.39 -15.45 -2.03
CA ALA A 286 -7.80 -15.47 -2.41
C ALA A 286 -8.65 -14.53 -1.54
N ALA A 287 -8.41 -14.51 -0.23
CA ALA A 287 -9.09 -13.60 0.69
C ALA A 287 -8.74 -12.14 0.37
N LEU A 288 -7.47 -11.82 0.07
CA LEU A 288 -7.08 -10.48 -0.32
C LEU A 288 -7.70 -10.05 -1.65
N ALA A 289 -7.70 -10.91 -2.67
CA ALA A 289 -8.40 -10.63 -3.93
C ALA A 289 -9.88 -10.30 -3.66
N ARG A 290 -10.54 -11.10 -2.80
CA ARG A 290 -11.94 -10.85 -2.41
C ARG A 290 -12.11 -9.54 -1.64
N ALA A 291 -11.21 -9.21 -0.71
CA ALA A 291 -11.24 -7.96 0.03
C ALA A 291 -11.14 -6.75 -0.91
N VAL A 292 -10.16 -6.76 -1.81
CA VAL A 292 -9.97 -5.71 -2.81
C VAL A 292 -11.21 -5.59 -3.70
N GLN A 293 -11.76 -6.71 -4.20
CA GLN A 293 -13.01 -6.74 -4.97
C GLN A 293 -14.21 -6.14 -4.23
N CYS A 294 -14.28 -6.29 -2.90
CA CYS A 294 -15.34 -5.71 -2.07
C CYS A 294 -15.15 -4.20 -1.82
N GLY A 295 -14.04 -3.61 -2.26
CA GLY A 295 -13.68 -2.22 -1.99
C GLY A 295 -12.96 -2.00 -0.67
N VAL A 296 -12.48 -3.07 -0.01
CA VAL A 296 -11.54 -2.92 1.11
C VAL A 296 -10.27 -2.29 0.56
N ASN A 297 -9.94 -1.13 1.10
CA ASN A 297 -8.86 -0.31 0.59
C ASN A 297 -7.63 -0.26 1.51
N MET A 298 -7.68 -0.93 2.66
CA MET A 298 -6.53 -1.04 3.55
C MET A 298 -6.34 -2.47 4.12
N PRO A 299 -5.78 -3.40 3.36
CA PRO A 299 -5.35 -4.69 3.90
C PRO A 299 -4.09 -4.53 4.77
N GLY A 300 -4.07 -5.09 5.98
CA GLY A 300 -2.90 -5.17 6.86
C GLY A 300 -2.31 -6.58 6.85
N MET A 301 -1.21 -6.78 6.12
CA MET A 301 -0.57 -8.09 5.96
C MET A 301 0.51 -8.36 7.02
N ASP A 302 0.65 -9.62 7.42
CA ASP A 302 1.79 -10.13 8.19
C ASP A 302 2.75 -10.92 7.31
N MET A 303 4.02 -10.98 7.71
CA MET A 303 5.06 -11.78 7.07
C MET A 303 5.28 -11.47 5.59
N LEU A 304 5.10 -10.21 5.19
CA LEU A 304 5.24 -9.77 3.80
C LEU A 304 6.58 -10.23 3.20
N SER A 305 6.58 -10.61 1.93
CA SER A 305 7.79 -10.97 1.20
C SER A 305 7.71 -10.62 -0.30
N PRO A 306 8.86 -10.52 -1.00
CA PRO A 306 8.90 -10.21 -2.43
C PRO A 306 8.08 -11.15 -3.32
N GLY A 307 8.00 -12.44 -2.99
CA GLY A 307 7.24 -13.45 -3.74
C GLY A 307 5.87 -13.75 -3.14
N ASP A 308 5.28 -12.80 -2.43
CA ASP A 308 4.00 -12.98 -1.76
C ASP A 308 2.85 -12.86 -2.75
N GLY A 309 2.16 -13.96 -3.01
CA GLY A 309 1.03 -14.01 -3.96
C GLY A 309 -0.13 -13.08 -3.59
N ARG A 310 -0.14 -12.50 -2.39
CA ARG A 310 -1.07 -11.44 -1.99
C ARG A 310 -0.82 -10.14 -2.75
N LEU A 311 0.44 -9.79 -3.00
CA LEU A 311 0.77 -8.62 -3.82
C LEU A 311 0.25 -8.78 -5.25
N ASP A 312 0.37 -9.98 -5.82
CA ASP A 312 -0.23 -10.31 -7.12
C ASP A 312 -1.76 -10.23 -7.10
N ALA A 313 -2.37 -10.76 -6.03
CA ALA A 313 -3.82 -10.76 -5.83
C ALA A 313 -4.41 -9.35 -5.63
N ALA A 314 -3.63 -8.40 -5.13
CA ALA A 314 -4.02 -7.00 -4.98
C ALA A 314 -4.02 -6.23 -6.31
N VAL A 315 -3.32 -6.73 -7.34
CA VAL A 315 -3.47 -6.21 -8.69
C VAL A 315 -4.84 -6.66 -9.18
N TRP A 316 -5.73 -5.72 -9.49
CA TRP A 316 -7.06 -5.94 -10.07
C TRP A 316 -7.17 -5.40 -11.51
N SER A 317 -6.26 -4.51 -11.90
CA SER A 317 -6.25 -3.79 -13.18
C SER A 317 -5.52 -4.58 -14.26
N TRP A 318 -4.21 -4.44 -14.42
CA TRP A 318 -3.44 -5.01 -15.51
C TRP A 318 -3.40 -6.54 -15.51
N GLN A 319 -3.45 -7.12 -16.71
CA GLN A 319 -3.18 -8.53 -16.96
C GLN A 319 -1.68 -8.80 -16.77
N PRO A 320 -1.26 -9.95 -16.20
CA PRO A 320 0.15 -10.32 -16.12
C PRO A 320 0.87 -10.18 -17.46
N GLY A 321 1.91 -9.34 -17.50
CA GLY A 321 2.66 -8.98 -18.72
C GLY A 321 2.35 -7.56 -19.23
N GLU A 322 1.19 -7.00 -18.92
CA GLU A 322 0.72 -5.73 -19.47
C GLU A 322 0.99 -4.52 -18.55
N PRO A 323 1.12 -3.29 -19.07
CA PRO A 323 1.15 -2.96 -20.49
C PRO A 323 2.47 -3.37 -21.15
N ASN A 324 2.41 -4.01 -22.32
CA ASN A 324 3.56 -4.59 -23.00
C ASN A 324 4.10 -3.75 -24.17
N ASP A 325 3.34 -2.73 -24.60
CA ASP A 325 3.63 -1.85 -25.75
C ASP A 325 4.02 -2.65 -27.01
N TRP A 326 3.14 -3.55 -27.45
CA TRP A 326 3.48 -4.47 -28.53
C TRP A 326 3.85 -3.70 -29.81
N ALA A 327 5.10 -3.88 -30.25
CA ALA A 327 5.66 -3.22 -31.41
C ALA A 327 5.68 -1.68 -31.35
N GLY A 328 5.64 -1.08 -30.16
CA GLY A 328 5.76 0.38 -29.98
C GLY A 328 4.53 1.17 -30.43
N GLN A 329 3.34 0.57 -30.33
CA GLN A 329 2.11 1.04 -30.99
C GLN A 329 0.84 0.83 -30.14
N GLU A 330 0.97 0.44 -28.88
CA GLU A 330 -0.17 0.11 -28.02
C GLU A 330 -0.36 1.14 -26.90
N ASP A 331 -0.99 2.27 -27.24
CA ASP A 331 -1.08 3.38 -26.31
C ASP A 331 -2.41 3.47 -25.53
N CYS A 332 -3.38 2.57 -25.78
CA CYS A 332 -4.75 2.67 -25.25
C CYS A 332 -5.19 1.43 -24.47
N ALA A 333 -5.73 1.62 -23.26
CA ALA A 333 -6.16 0.50 -22.44
C ALA A 333 -7.55 -0.02 -22.83
N GLU A 334 -7.67 -1.33 -22.99
CA GLU A 334 -8.94 -2.06 -23.00
C GLU A 334 -9.11 -2.90 -21.72
N SER A 335 -10.36 -3.15 -21.32
CA SER A 335 -10.68 -4.14 -20.29
C SER A 335 -11.18 -5.43 -20.93
N LEU A 336 -10.47 -6.53 -20.64
CA LEU A 336 -10.78 -7.90 -21.08
C LEU A 336 -11.98 -8.49 -20.34
N GLY A 337 -12.47 -9.66 -20.76
CA GLY A 337 -13.68 -10.28 -20.20
C GLY A 337 -13.55 -10.61 -18.71
N ASN A 338 -12.34 -10.94 -18.25
CA ASN A 338 -12.03 -11.15 -16.84
C ASN A 338 -11.87 -9.84 -16.03
N GLY A 339 -11.98 -8.68 -16.68
CA GLY A 339 -11.77 -7.35 -16.12
C GLY A 339 -10.34 -6.87 -16.07
N ARG A 340 -9.38 -7.69 -16.51
CA ARG A 340 -7.98 -7.29 -16.57
C ARG A 340 -7.73 -6.33 -17.73
N PHE A 341 -6.74 -5.47 -17.59
CA PHE A 341 -6.40 -4.46 -18.58
C PHE A 341 -5.31 -4.98 -19.51
N ASN A 342 -5.42 -4.57 -20.77
CA ASN A 342 -4.46 -4.77 -21.84
C ASN A 342 -4.28 -3.43 -22.55
N ASP A 343 -3.06 -3.07 -22.94
CA ASP A 343 -2.81 -1.98 -23.87
C ASP A 343 -2.96 -2.48 -25.31
N LEU A 344 -3.48 -1.62 -26.17
CA LEU A 344 -3.79 -1.98 -27.55
C LEU A 344 -3.70 -0.73 -28.43
N ASN A 345 -3.46 -0.94 -29.73
CA ASN A 345 -3.51 0.13 -30.71
C ASN A 345 -4.84 0.88 -30.67
N CYS A 346 -4.80 2.19 -30.43
CA CYS A 346 -5.97 3.05 -30.25
C CYS A 346 -6.93 3.08 -31.46
N GLY A 347 -6.47 2.67 -32.65
CA GLY A 347 -7.26 2.58 -33.87
C GLY A 347 -8.20 1.37 -33.92
N GLU A 348 -8.05 0.42 -32.99
CA GLU A 348 -8.90 -0.76 -32.89
C GLU A 348 -10.34 -0.40 -32.51
N PHE A 349 -11.29 -1.20 -32.98
CA PHE A 349 -12.70 -0.97 -32.72
C PHE A 349 -13.13 -1.76 -31.50
N ARG A 350 -13.55 -1.05 -30.45
CA ARG A 350 -14.17 -1.63 -29.25
C ARG A 350 -15.36 -0.79 -28.81
N PRO A 351 -16.36 -1.39 -28.14
CA PRO A 351 -17.31 -0.62 -27.35
C PRO A 351 -16.61 0.07 -26.18
N PHE A 352 -17.23 1.07 -25.57
CA PHE A 352 -16.61 1.94 -24.56
C PHE A 352 -17.20 1.72 -23.18
N ALA A 353 -16.35 1.72 -22.15
CA ALA A 353 -16.79 1.79 -20.76
C ALA A 353 -17.12 3.23 -20.38
N CYS A 354 -18.38 3.49 -20.06
CA CYS A 354 -18.84 4.80 -19.62
C CYS A 354 -19.29 4.72 -18.15
N GLN A 355 -18.92 5.69 -17.33
CA GLN A 355 -19.35 5.77 -15.93
C GLN A 355 -20.22 7.00 -15.70
N ARG A 356 -21.24 6.87 -14.86
CA ARG A 356 -21.97 8.01 -14.34
C ARG A 356 -21.11 8.70 -13.27
N PRO A 357 -20.72 9.98 -13.44
CA PRO A 357 -19.82 10.64 -12.50
C PRO A 357 -20.35 10.60 -11.05
N GLY A 358 -19.48 10.23 -10.11
CA GLY A 358 -19.81 10.17 -8.67
C GLY A 358 -20.64 8.96 -8.25
N THR A 359 -20.89 8.00 -9.15
CA THR A 359 -21.54 6.72 -8.80
C THR A 359 -20.73 5.54 -9.29
N HIS A 360 -21.11 4.34 -8.88
CA HIS A 360 -20.53 3.08 -9.34
C HIS A 360 -21.30 2.49 -10.54
N ASP A 361 -22.11 3.30 -11.22
CA ASP A 361 -22.94 2.85 -12.34
C ASP A 361 -22.15 2.92 -13.64
N TRP A 362 -22.07 1.77 -14.31
CA TRP A 362 -21.39 1.61 -15.59
C TRP A 362 -22.38 1.38 -16.73
N TYR A 363 -22.03 1.88 -17.89
CA TYR A 363 -22.70 1.66 -19.17
C TYR A 363 -21.64 1.21 -20.18
N VAL A 364 -22.00 0.28 -21.06
CA VAL A 364 -21.14 -0.09 -22.19
C VAL A 364 -21.88 0.26 -23.47
N THR A 365 -21.22 1.01 -24.36
CA THR A 365 -21.81 1.43 -25.62
C THR A 365 -22.17 0.23 -26.50
N ARG A 366 -23.22 0.41 -27.31
CA ARG A 366 -23.60 -0.57 -28.33
C ARG A 366 -22.71 -0.46 -29.56
N GLN A 367 -22.26 0.75 -29.88
CA GLN A 367 -21.35 0.99 -30.99
C GLN A 367 -19.90 0.78 -30.56
N SER A 368 -19.12 0.24 -31.50
CA SER A 368 -17.67 0.14 -31.40
C SER A 368 -17.02 1.17 -32.29
N ALA A 369 -15.95 1.80 -31.81
CA ALA A 369 -15.17 2.77 -32.59
C ALA A 369 -13.72 2.84 -32.07
N PRO A 370 -12.82 3.58 -32.76
CA PRO A 370 -11.49 3.89 -32.24
C PRO A 370 -11.56 4.64 -30.91
N TRP A 371 -10.53 4.47 -30.07
CA TRP A 371 -10.50 4.93 -28.67
C TRP A 371 -10.88 6.42 -28.50
N GLN A 372 -10.46 7.28 -29.43
CA GLN A 372 -10.69 8.73 -29.40
C GLN A 372 -12.17 9.15 -29.51
N GLU A 373 -13.05 8.26 -29.95
CA GLU A 373 -14.49 8.53 -30.11
C GLU A 373 -15.28 8.30 -28.80
N GLY A 374 -14.60 7.86 -27.73
CA GLY A 374 -15.26 7.38 -26.51
C GLY A 374 -16.15 8.42 -25.84
N ASP A 375 -15.68 9.66 -25.68
CA ASP A 375 -16.49 10.71 -25.04
C ASP A 375 -17.74 11.04 -25.84
N ALA A 376 -17.61 11.15 -27.16
CA ALA A 376 -18.71 11.44 -28.05
C ALA A 376 -19.77 10.32 -28.01
N LEU A 377 -19.34 9.05 -28.05
CA LEU A 377 -20.25 7.90 -28.04
C LEU A 377 -20.90 7.67 -26.68
N CYS A 378 -20.14 7.77 -25.57
CA CYS A 378 -20.69 7.70 -24.23
C CYS A 378 -21.76 8.77 -24.01
N ALA A 379 -21.49 10.01 -24.43
CA ALA A 379 -22.46 11.09 -24.33
C ALA A 379 -23.69 10.87 -25.22
N ALA A 380 -23.49 10.47 -26.48
CA ALA A 380 -24.58 10.29 -27.45
C ALA A 380 -25.54 9.15 -27.04
N GLU A 381 -25.03 8.00 -26.62
CA GLU A 381 -25.86 6.84 -26.28
C GLU A 381 -26.59 6.98 -24.94
N THR A 382 -26.09 7.83 -24.04
CA THR A 382 -26.64 7.99 -22.68
C THR A 382 -27.31 9.34 -22.43
N GLY A 383 -27.42 10.20 -23.46
CA GLY A 383 -27.94 11.56 -23.31
C GLY A 383 -27.08 12.44 -22.40
N GLY A 384 -25.77 12.20 -22.38
CA GLY A 384 -24.78 12.95 -21.59
C GLY A 384 -24.72 12.58 -20.10
N GLN A 385 -25.45 11.55 -19.66
CA GLN A 385 -25.45 11.13 -18.25
C GLN A 385 -24.19 10.37 -17.84
N TYR A 386 -23.54 9.69 -18.78
CA TYR A 386 -22.32 8.91 -18.57
C TYR A 386 -21.18 9.51 -19.39
N ARG A 387 -19.95 9.35 -18.89
CA ARG A 387 -18.72 9.81 -19.54
C ARG A 387 -17.78 8.65 -19.78
N PHE A 388 -16.94 8.74 -20.81
CA PHE A 388 -15.93 7.73 -21.06
C PHE A 388 -14.96 7.66 -19.87
N ALA A 389 -14.77 6.47 -19.30
CA ALA A 389 -14.13 6.32 -18.01
C ALA A 389 -13.27 5.05 -17.92
N VAL A 390 -12.44 4.99 -16.88
CA VAL A 390 -11.68 3.81 -16.46
C VAL A 390 -11.99 3.54 -14.99
N PRO A 391 -12.22 2.28 -14.56
CA PRO A 391 -12.34 1.97 -13.14
C PRO A 391 -11.13 2.49 -12.38
N ARG A 392 -11.34 3.17 -11.24
CA ARG A 392 -10.26 3.72 -10.41
C ARG A 392 -9.96 2.85 -9.18
N ASN A 393 -10.81 1.87 -8.93
CA ASN A 393 -10.69 0.89 -7.86
C ASN A 393 -11.28 -0.47 -8.33
N ALA A 394 -11.03 -1.52 -7.55
CA ALA A 394 -11.50 -2.86 -7.90
C ALA A 394 -13.02 -3.03 -7.84
N TRP A 395 -13.71 -2.29 -6.97
CA TRP A 395 -15.18 -2.35 -6.89
C TRP A 395 -15.82 -1.87 -8.20
N ASP A 396 -15.34 -0.74 -8.74
CA ASP A 396 -15.74 -0.27 -10.06
C ASP A 396 -15.38 -1.25 -11.17
N ASN A 397 -14.23 -1.92 -11.06
CA ASN A 397 -13.85 -2.94 -12.05
C ASN A 397 -14.81 -4.14 -12.02
N GLU A 398 -15.25 -4.59 -10.84
CA GLU A 398 -16.26 -5.64 -10.71
C GLU A 398 -17.63 -5.21 -11.25
N ASN A 399 -18.04 -3.96 -11.04
CA ASN A 399 -19.29 -3.43 -11.60
C ASN A 399 -19.23 -3.36 -13.14
N LEU A 400 -18.11 -2.89 -13.71
CA LEU A 400 -17.91 -2.91 -15.15
C LEU A 400 -17.90 -4.33 -15.71
N LYS A 401 -17.25 -5.29 -15.02
CA LYS A 401 -17.29 -6.72 -15.40
C LYS A 401 -18.72 -7.26 -15.43
N ALA A 402 -19.54 -6.92 -14.44
CA ALA A 402 -20.94 -7.36 -14.40
C ALA A 402 -21.75 -6.82 -15.59
N VAL A 403 -21.60 -5.53 -15.92
CA VAL A 403 -22.27 -4.91 -17.07
C VAL A 403 -21.82 -5.54 -18.39
N LYS A 404 -20.51 -5.74 -18.57
CA LYS A 404 -19.96 -6.43 -19.74
C LYS A 404 -20.52 -7.84 -19.91
N ALA A 405 -20.56 -8.63 -18.83
CA ALA A 405 -21.07 -10.00 -18.85
C ALA A 405 -22.56 -10.04 -19.25
N LEU A 406 -23.38 -9.13 -18.74
CA LEU A 406 -24.80 -9.01 -19.09
C LEU A 406 -25.02 -8.70 -20.57
N LEU A 407 -24.10 -7.95 -21.19
CA LEU A 407 -24.18 -7.53 -22.58
C LEU A 407 -23.43 -8.46 -23.55
N GLY A 408 -22.71 -9.47 -23.04
CA GLY A 408 -21.82 -10.31 -23.86
C GLY A 408 -20.63 -9.55 -24.46
N ALA A 409 -20.25 -8.42 -23.87
CA ALA A 409 -19.12 -7.62 -24.33
C ALA A 409 -17.81 -8.14 -23.71
N GLU A 410 -16.99 -8.84 -24.49
CA GLU A 410 -15.74 -9.43 -23.99
C GLU A 410 -14.63 -8.38 -23.79
N ARG A 411 -14.66 -7.28 -24.55
CA ARG A 411 -13.62 -6.24 -24.54
C ARG A 411 -14.26 -4.88 -24.68
N VAL A 412 -13.79 -3.90 -23.90
CA VAL A 412 -14.24 -2.50 -23.96
C VAL A 412 -13.05 -1.57 -23.85
N TRP A 413 -13.08 -0.44 -24.53
CA TRP A 413 -12.15 0.67 -24.29
C TRP A 413 -12.35 1.26 -22.90
N LEU A 414 -11.24 1.70 -22.31
CA LEU A 414 -11.18 2.43 -21.04
C LEU A 414 -10.59 3.80 -21.29
N ASN A 415 -11.07 4.85 -20.61
CA ASN A 415 -10.48 6.19 -20.71
C ASN A 415 -9.15 6.27 -19.95
N TYR A 416 -8.15 5.54 -20.44
CA TYR A 416 -6.82 5.38 -19.89
C TYR A 416 -5.83 5.11 -21.02
N SER A 417 -4.83 5.98 -21.17
CA SER A 417 -3.87 5.93 -22.27
C SER A 417 -2.53 6.58 -21.87
N ASP A 418 -1.44 6.22 -22.54
CA ASP A 418 -0.13 6.87 -22.42
C ASP A 418 0.33 7.58 -23.72
N ARG A 419 -0.59 7.77 -24.67
CA ARG A 419 -0.42 8.49 -25.95
C ARG A 419 0.32 9.84 -25.89
N ILE A 420 0.30 10.52 -24.75
CA ILE A 420 0.97 11.81 -24.56
C ILE A 420 2.46 11.63 -24.27
N THR A 421 2.79 10.66 -23.40
CA THR A 421 4.15 10.34 -22.99
C THR A 421 4.22 8.84 -22.74
N GLU A 422 4.92 8.12 -23.62
CA GLU A 422 5.12 6.68 -23.56
C GLU A 422 5.48 6.18 -22.14
N GLY A 423 4.75 5.17 -21.67
CA GLY A 423 4.88 4.61 -20.33
C GLY A 423 4.30 5.45 -19.19
N GLN A 424 3.76 6.65 -19.45
CA GLN A 424 3.05 7.48 -18.47
C GLN A 424 1.55 7.46 -18.72
N TRP A 425 0.90 6.44 -18.18
CA TRP A 425 -0.54 6.24 -18.31
C TRP A 425 -1.35 7.29 -17.54
N GLN A 426 -2.34 7.88 -18.22
CA GLN A 426 -3.20 8.95 -17.73
C GLN A 426 -4.67 8.60 -17.94
N ALA A 427 -5.50 8.90 -16.95
CA ALA A 427 -6.94 8.69 -17.04
C ALA A 427 -7.67 10.02 -17.22
N GLY A 428 -8.72 9.99 -18.04
CA GLY A 428 -9.51 11.18 -18.37
C GLY A 428 -8.78 12.07 -19.37
N PHE A 429 -9.36 12.19 -20.56
CA PHE A 429 -8.96 13.14 -21.60
C PHE A 429 -10.10 14.08 -21.94
#